data_AF-A0A4Y8LE39-F1
#
_entry.id   AF-A0A4Y8LE39-F1
#
_cell.length_a   1.000
_cell.length_b   1.000
_cell.length_c   1.000
_cell.angle_alpha   90.00
_cell.angle_beta   90.00
_cell.angle_gamma   90.00
#
_symmetry.space_group_name_H-M   'P 1'
#
loop_
_entity.id
_entity.type
_entity.pdbx_description
1 polymer ?
#
loop_
_entity_poly.entity_id
_entity_poly.type
_entity_poly.pdbx_seq_one_letter_code
_entity_poly.pdbx_strand_id
1 'polypeptide(L)'
;MISKLQENMQNRNKYLLVLKILFNAIALFYSVQIIYLAFSALFSQDASNGVTDTMLSGMIFFLALSNAVTLAEMAATGKKEYFKLLLITTLFMFLVAFLIV
;
A
#
# COMPACT_ATOMS: atom_id res chain seq x y z
N MET A 1 -11.00 -18.50 16.72
CA MET A 1 -10.61 -17.57 15.64
C MET A 1 -9.72 -16.42 16.15
N ILE A 2 -10.09 -15.77 17.25
CA ILE A 2 -9.29 -14.69 17.87
C ILE A 2 -7.89 -15.20 18.32
N SER A 3 -7.80 -16.43 18.83
CA SER A 3 -6.55 -17.05 19.28
C SER A 3 -5.47 -17.17 18.19
N LYS A 4 -5.82 -17.61 16.98
CA LYS A 4 -4.88 -17.65 15.84
C LYS A 4 -4.44 -16.26 15.38
N LEU A 5 -5.32 -15.27 15.52
CA LEU A 5 -5.05 -13.87 15.19
C LEU A 5 -4.08 -13.26 16.21
N GLN A 6 -4.26 -13.62 17.48
CA GLN A 6 -3.40 -13.22 18.59
C GLN A 6 -2.00 -13.84 18.49
N GLU A 7 -1.91 -15.13 18.11
CA GLU A 7 -0.65 -15.83 17.89
C GLU A 7 0.14 -15.26 16.70
N ASN A 8 -0.53 -14.89 15.60
CA ASN A 8 0.09 -14.19 14.48
C ASN A 8 0.56 -12.76 14.84
N MET A 9 -0.12 -12.09 15.77
CA MET A 9 0.28 -10.77 16.27
C MET A 9 1.46 -10.86 17.26
N GLN A 10 1.53 -11.93 18.05
CA GLN A 10 2.55 -12.10 19.08
C GLN A 10 3.93 -12.45 18.50
N ASN A 11 3.96 -13.12 17.34
CA ASN A 11 5.20 -13.46 16.62
C ASN A 11 5.62 -12.39 15.59
N ARG A 12 4.86 -11.31 15.48
CA ARG A 12 5.13 -10.21 14.55
C ARG A 12 6.10 -9.21 15.18
N ASN A 13 7.11 -8.81 14.43
CA ASN A 13 7.99 -7.73 14.85
C ASN A 13 7.17 -6.43 14.93
N LYS A 14 6.97 -5.91 16.15
CA LYS A 14 6.09 -4.76 16.44
C LYS A 14 6.43 -3.54 15.58
N TYR A 15 7.72 -3.34 15.27
CA TYR A 15 8.18 -2.24 14.41
C TYR A 15 7.69 -2.39 12.96
N LEU A 16 7.76 -3.60 12.39
CA LEU A 16 7.25 -3.86 11.04
C LEU A 16 5.72 -3.71 10.99
N LEU A 17 5.02 -4.11 12.06
CA LEU A 17 3.57 -3.93 12.16
C LEU A 17 3.17 -2.44 12.15
N VAL A 18 3.85 -1.62 12.95
CA VAL A 18 3.60 -0.17 12.99
C VAL A 18 3.88 0.45 11.63
N LEU A 19 4.99 0.09 11.00
CA LEU A 19 5.38 0.62 9.70
C LEU A 19 4.36 0.27 8.60
N LYS A 20 3.87 -0.98 8.61
CA LYS A 20 2.79 -1.43 7.72
C LYS A 20 1.50 -0.61 7.91
N ILE A 21 1.09 -0.40 9.16
CA ILE A 21 -0.11 0.39 9.47
C ILE A 21 0.07 1.84 8.99
N LEU A 22 1.25 2.42 9.20
CA LEU A 22 1.55 3.79 8.82
C LEU A 22 1.53 3.96 7.29
N PHE A 23 2.18 3.07 6.55
CA PHE A 23 2.14 3.10 5.08
C PHE A 23 0.73 2.88 4.53
N ASN A 24 -0.04 1.99 5.14
CA ASN A 24 -1.42 1.77 4.73
C ASN A 24 -2.29 2.99 5.03
N ALA A 25 -2.10 3.67 6.17
CA ALA A 25 -2.82 4.89 6.52
C ALA A 25 -2.52 6.02 5.53
N ILE A 26 -1.26 6.18 5.12
CA ILE A 26 -0.86 7.16 4.10
C ILE A 26 -1.51 6.81 2.75
N ALA A 27 -1.48 5.54 2.33
CA ALA A 27 -2.12 5.13 1.09
C ALA A 27 -3.64 5.38 1.13
N LEU A 28 -4.28 5.16 2.28
CA LEU A 28 -5.70 5.44 2.49
C LEU A 28 -5.99 6.94 2.41
N PHE A 29 -5.13 7.78 2.98
CA PHE A 29 -5.23 9.24 2.84
C PHE A 29 -5.19 9.67 1.37
N TYR A 30 -4.22 9.17 0.58
CA TYR A 30 -4.18 9.45 -0.86
C TYR A 30 -5.42 8.91 -1.58
N SER A 31 -5.88 7.71 -1.26
CA SER A 31 -7.07 7.11 -1.85
C SER A 31 -8.32 7.98 -1.63
N VAL A 32 -8.54 8.48 -0.42
CA VAL A 32 -9.66 9.37 -0.09
C VAL A 32 -9.56 10.69 -0.85
N GLN A 33 -8.35 11.28 -0.94
CA GLN A 33 -8.13 12.51 -1.71
C GLN A 33 -8.40 12.31 -3.20
N ILE A 34 -7.94 11.20 -3.79
CA ILE A 34 -8.18 10.85 -5.19
C ILE A 34 -9.67 10.68 -5.45
N ILE A 35 -10.39 9.98 -4.56
CA ILE A 35 -11.85 9.80 -4.69
C ILE A 35 -12.56 11.15 -4.63
N TYR A 36 -12.20 12.02 -3.67
CA TYR A 36 -12.80 13.35 -3.53
C TYR A 36 -12.58 14.23 -4.77
N LEU A 37 -11.36 14.22 -5.32
CA LEU A 37 -11.00 14.98 -6.51
C LEU A 37 -11.65 14.41 -7.78
N ALA A 38 -11.69 13.08 -7.92
CA ALA A 38 -12.38 12.42 -9.03
C ALA A 38 -13.90 12.69 -9.01
N PHE A 39 -14.51 12.67 -7.81
CA PHE A 39 -15.92 13.02 -7.65
C PHE A 39 -16.15 14.49 -8.02
N SER A 40 -15.32 15.40 -7.52
CA SER A 40 -15.40 16.83 -7.85
C SER A 40 -15.25 17.09 -9.36
N ALA A 41 -14.37 16.34 -10.03
CA ALA A 41 -14.18 16.42 -11.48
C ALA A 41 -15.38 15.92 -12.30
N LEU A 42 -16.14 14.94 -11.78
CA LEU A 42 -17.36 14.46 -12.43
C LEU A 42 -18.49 15.50 -12.43
N PHE A 43 -18.52 16.42 -11.45
CA PHE A 43 -19.58 17.42 -11.30
C PHE A 43 -19.21 18.83 -11.80
N SER A 44 -17.96 19.07 -12.19
CA SER A 44 -17.50 20.40 -12.64
C SER A 44 -16.91 20.33 -14.05
N GLN A 45 -17.50 21.08 -15.00
CA GLN A 45 -17.01 21.18 -16.38
C GLN A 45 -15.64 21.87 -16.50
N ASP A 46 -15.25 22.67 -15.51
CA ASP A 46 -13.96 23.39 -15.43
C ASP A 46 -12.94 22.73 -14.50
N ALA A 47 -13.22 21.53 -13.97
CA ALA A 47 -12.27 20.84 -13.13
C ALA A 47 -11.08 20.38 -13.97
N SER A 48 -9.99 21.15 -13.94
CA SER A 48 -8.64 20.64 -14.13
C SER A 48 -8.54 19.30 -13.40
N ASN A 49 -8.16 18.23 -14.11
CA ASN A 49 -8.02 16.87 -13.58
C ASN A 49 -7.31 16.90 -12.22
N GLY A 50 -8.09 16.97 -11.13
CA GLY A 50 -7.54 17.26 -9.81
C GLY A 50 -6.68 16.12 -9.27
N VAL A 51 -6.91 14.92 -9.79
CA VAL A 51 -6.06 13.75 -9.57
C VAL A 51 -4.77 13.94 -10.37
N THR A 52 -3.71 14.29 -9.66
CA THR A 52 -2.37 14.37 -10.26
C THR A 52 -1.75 12.98 -10.33
N ASP A 53 -0.96 12.74 -11.38
CA ASP A 53 -0.16 11.53 -11.53
C ASP A 53 0.73 11.29 -10.30
N THR A 54 1.20 12.37 -9.66
CA THR A 54 1.94 12.33 -8.39
C THR A 54 1.14 11.73 -7.23
N MET A 55 -0.16 12.03 -7.11
CA MET A 55 -1.02 11.45 -6.06
C MET A 55 -1.24 9.95 -6.27
N LEU A 56 -1.51 9.54 -7.52
CA LEU A 56 -1.67 8.13 -7.89
C LEU A 56 -0.36 7.36 -7.66
N SER A 57 0.77 7.90 -8.12
CA SER A 57 2.10 7.33 -7.88
C SER A 57 2.38 7.19 -6.39
N GLY A 58 2.14 8.24 -5.59
CA GLY A 58 2.30 8.20 -4.14
C GLY A 58 1.47 7.10 -3.48
N MET A 59 0.19 6.97 -3.84
CA MET A 59 -0.67 5.90 -3.33
C MET A 59 -0.09 4.51 -3.63
N ILE A 60 0.27 4.24 -4.89
CA ILE A 60 0.80 2.95 -5.34
C ILE A 60 2.14 2.66 -4.66
N PHE A 61 2.99 3.67 -4.52
CA PHE A 61 4.29 3.57 -3.85
C PHE A 61 4.16 3.17 -2.38
N PHE A 62 3.28 3.82 -1.60
CA PHE A 62 3.05 3.47 -0.20
C PHE A 62 2.41 2.08 -0.05
N LEU A 63 1.56 1.67 -0.98
CA LEU A 63 1.01 0.31 -1.03
C LEU A 63 2.12 -0.73 -1.30
N ALA A 64 3.04 -0.44 -2.22
CA ALA A 64 4.20 -1.27 -2.49
C ALA A 64 5.13 -1.37 -1.27
N LEU A 65 5.37 -0.28 -0.53
CA LEU A 65 6.12 -0.29 0.72
C LEU A 65 5.47 -1.19 1.79
N SER A 66 4.14 -1.13 1.93
CA SER A 66 3.38 -2.01 2.84
C SER A 66 3.57 -3.50 2.50
N ASN A 67 3.63 -3.83 1.21
CA ASN A 67 3.92 -5.19 0.76
C ASN A 67 5.38 -5.57 0.95
N ALA A 68 6.32 -4.64 0.75
CA ALA A 68 7.74 -4.84 1.05
C ALA A 68 7.98 -5.15 2.55
N VAL A 69 7.24 -4.49 3.45
CA VAL A 69 7.27 -4.80 4.88
C VAL A 69 6.76 -6.21 5.16
N THR A 70 5.71 -6.64 4.46
CA THR A 70 5.18 -8.00 4.58
C THR A 70 6.17 -9.04 4.03
N LEU A 71 6.89 -8.74 2.95
CA LEU A 71 7.99 -9.56 2.44
C LEU A 71 9.14 -9.66 3.43
N ALA A 72 9.56 -8.54 4.03
CA ALA A 72 10.61 -8.52 5.04
C ALA A 72 10.24 -9.36 6.26
N GLU A 73 8.98 -9.31 6.68
CA GLU A 73 8.45 -10.13 7.77
C GLU A 73 8.42 -11.63 7.42
N MET A 74 7.98 -11.98 6.20
CA MET A 74 7.99 -13.35 5.69
C MET A 74 9.43 -13.91 5.58
N ALA A 75 10.38 -13.07 5.16
CA ALA A 75 11.80 -13.42 5.11
C ALA A 75 12.37 -13.66 6.52
N ALA A 76 12.04 -12.79 7.48
CA ALA A 76 12.50 -12.91 8.87
C ALA A 76 11.89 -14.12 9.61
N THR A 77 10.64 -14.47 9.32
CA THR A 77 9.93 -15.60 9.95
C THR A 77 10.10 -16.93 9.21
N GLY A 78 10.76 -16.94 8.04
CA GLY A 78 10.96 -18.12 7.21
C GLY A 78 9.68 -18.65 6.52
N LYS A 79 8.55 -17.95 6.67
CA LYS A 79 7.26 -18.32 6.06
C LYS A 79 7.27 -17.93 4.58
N LYS A 80 7.38 -18.92 3.69
CA LYS A 80 7.49 -18.72 2.23
C LYS A 80 6.15 -18.81 1.49
N GLU A 81 5.04 -18.99 2.19
CA GLU A 81 3.72 -19.04 1.56
C GLU A 81 3.44 -17.74 0.81
N TYR A 82 3.22 -17.87 -0.50
CA TYR A 82 2.98 -16.76 -1.45
C TYR A 82 4.08 -15.70 -1.56
N PHE A 83 5.26 -15.92 -0.96
CA PHE A 83 6.36 -14.95 -0.98
C PHE A 83 6.76 -14.53 -2.40
N LYS A 84 6.90 -15.49 -3.33
CA LYS A 84 7.26 -15.20 -4.73
C LYS A 84 6.20 -14.35 -5.44
N LEU A 85 4.93 -14.67 -5.21
CA LEU A 85 3.82 -13.92 -5.78
C LEU A 85 3.83 -12.48 -5.26
N LEU A 86 3.93 -12.32 -3.93
CA LEU A 86 3.97 -11.03 -3.27
C LEU A 86 5.18 -10.20 -3.73
N LEU A 87 6.33 -10.82 -3.97
CA LEU A 87 7.54 -10.17 -4.48
C LEU A 87 7.33 -9.62 -5.90
N ILE A 88 6.76 -10.43 -6.79
CA ILE A 88 6.44 -10.00 -8.16
C ILE A 88 5.42 -8.85 -8.14
N THR A 89 4.36 -8.98 -7.34
CA THR A 89 3.34 -7.91 -7.21
C THR A 89 3.96 -6.63 -6.67
N THR A 90 4.86 -6.72 -5.68
CA THR A 90 5.53 -5.57 -5.10
C THR A 90 6.43 -4.87 -6.11
N LEU A 91 7.25 -5.61 -6.86
CA LEU A 91 8.07 -5.07 -7.94
C LEU A 91 7.23 -4.42 -9.03
N PHE A 92 6.13 -5.07 -9.42
CA PHE A 92 5.21 -4.53 -10.41
C PHE A 92 4.60 -3.20 -9.95
N MET A 93 4.14 -3.11 -8.69
CA MET A 93 3.61 -1.86 -8.15
C MET A 93 4.66 -0.74 -8.09
N PHE A 94 5.91 -1.06 -7.72
CA PHE A 94 6.99 -0.06 -7.78
C PHE A 94 7.20 0.43 -9.21
N LEU A 95 7.29 -0.48 -10.18
CA LEU A 95 7.47 -0.13 -11.58
C LEU A 95 6.33 0.76 -12.09
N VAL A 96 5.08 0.43 -11.75
CA VAL A 96 3.91 1.26 -12.09
C VAL A 96 3.98 2.63 -11.42
N ALA A 97 4.35 2.70 -10.14
CA ALA A 97 4.49 3.98 -9.44
C ALA A 97 5.54 4.90 -10.11
N PHE A 98 6.64 4.33 -10.62
CA PHE A 98 7.67 5.09 -11.34
C PHE A 98 7.26 5.48 -12.76
N LEU A 99 6.48 4.65 -13.47
CA LEU A 99 6.04 4.95 -14.83
C LEU A 99 4.96 6.03 -14.91
N ILE A 100 4.20 6.23 -13.84
CA ILE A 100 3.14 7.24 -13.77
C ILE A 100 3.72 8.66 -13.63
N VAL A 101 4.91 8.81 -13.03
CA VAL A 101 5.58 10.10 -12.79
C VAL A 101 6.43 10.50 -14.00
#